data_AF-U6DZ06-F1
#
_entry.id   AF-U6DZ06-F1
#
_cell.length_a   1.000
_cell.length_b   1.000
_cell.length_c   1.000
_cell.angle_alpha   90.00
_cell.angle_beta   90.00
_cell.angle_gamma   90.00
#
_symmetry.space_group_name_H-M   'P 1'
#
loop_
_entity.id
_entity.type
_entity.pdbx_description
1 polymer ?
#
loop_
_entity_poly.entity_id
_entity_poly.type
_entity_poly.pdbx_seq_one_letter_code
_entity_poly.pdbx_strand_id
1 'polypeptide(L)'
;AIEIAKDHPTILNRLAKIFHFLGKQDMAIGTCNMALDSLRDPELNWQAYCTRAKIHLRAYLHDLERAKMGLGGMPDRDHLSRAKADLEEVVKVCPSLNTYLDIGQVYYYMGVDAVQELLAVDEAA
;
A
#
# COMPACT_ATOMS: atom_id res chain seq x y z
N ALA A 1 -6.58 5.55 22.78
CA ALA A 1 -5.52 4.61 22.38
C ALA A 1 -4.47 5.30 21.51
N ILE A 2 -4.85 5.87 20.35
CA ILE A 2 -3.93 6.58 19.45
C ILE A 2 -3.23 7.76 20.16
N GLU A 3 -3.97 8.62 20.87
CA GLU A 3 -3.40 9.75 21.63
C GLU A 3 -2.34 9.33 22.67
N ILE A 4 -2.50 8.16 23.28
CA ILE A 4 -1.55 7.63 24.27
C ILE A 4 -0.31 7.05 23.57
N ALA A 5 -0.48 6.58 22.34
CA ALA A 5 0.56 5.94 21.54
C ALA A 5 1.33 6.93 20.65
N LYS A 6 0.97 8.21 20.60
CA LYS A 6 1.51 9.18 19.63
C LYS A 6 3.04 9.31 19.62
N ASP A 7 3.68 9.09 20.77
CA ASP A 7 5.13 9.16 20.94
C ASP A 7 5.79 7.76 20.93
N HIS A 8 5.03 6.71 20.59
CA HIS A 8 5.45 5.31 20.63
C HIS A 8 5.26 4.66 19.24
N PRO A 9 6.21 4.84 18.30
CA PRO A 9 6.12 4.32 16.93
C PRO A 9 5.80 2.83 16.85
N THR A 10 6.36 2.02 17.74
CA THR A 10 6.13 0.57 17.76
C THR A 10 4.68 0.20 18.10
N ILE A 11 4.02 0.97 18.98
CA ILE A 11 2.60 0.80 19.31
C ILE A 11 1.73 1.28 18.15
N LEU A 12 2.08 2.42 17.54
CA LEU A 12 1.39 2.94 16.36
C LEU A 12 1.44 1.93 15.20
N ASN A 13 2.58 1.29 14.94
CA ASN A 13 2.70 0.25 13.91
C ASN A 13 1.76 -0.93 14.15
N ARG A 14 1.63 -1.37 15.41
CA ARG A 14 0.69 -2.44 15.77
C ARG A 14 -0.76 -1.99 15.56
N LEU A 15 -1.10 -0.77 15.96
CA LEU A 15 -2.43 -0.20 15.75
C LEU A 15 -2.77 -0.05 14.26
N ALA A 16 -1.83 0.42 13.44
CA ALA A 16 -2.01 0.54 12.00
C ALA A 16 -2.31 -0.83 11.35
N LYS A 17 -1.57 -1.87 11.74
CA LYS A 17 -1.85 -3.25 11.30
C LYS A 17 -3.23 -3.74 11.71
N ILE A 18 -3.66 -3.46 12.95
CA ILE A 18 -5.00 -3.81 13.43
C ILE A 18 -6.08 -3.07 12.63
N PHE A 19 -5.91 -1.77 12.39
CA PHE A 19 -6.87 -1.00 11.58
C PHE A 19 -6.95 -1.50 10.15
N HIS A 20 -5.80 -1.79 9.52
CA HIS A 20 -5.76 -2.36 8.18
C HIS A 20 -6.47 -3.71 8.12
N PHE A 21 -6.23 -4.59 9.10
CA PHE A 21 -6.89 -5.88 9.22
C PHE A 21 -8.41 -5.74 9.36
N LEU A 22 -8.87 -4.77 10.17
CA LEU A 22 -10.29 -4.45 10.36
C LEU A 22 -10.94 -3.70 9.19
N GLY A 23 -10.21 -3.46 8.09
CA GLY A 23 -10.71 -2.71 6.93
C GLY A 23 -10.82 -1.20 7.13
N LYS A 24 -10.35 -0.66 8.27
CA LYS A 24 -10.38 0.77 8.58
C LYS A 24 -9.18 1.49 7.94
N GLN A 25 -9.16 1.58 6.61
CA GLN A 25 -7.97 2.00 5.86
C GLN A 25 -7.54 3.44 6.18
N ASP A 26 -8.47 4.39 6.32
CA ASP A 26 -8.13 5.78 6.66
C ASP A 26 -7.44 5.89 8.02
N MET A 27 -7.96 5.16 9.01
CA MET A 27 -7.36 5.08 10.35
C MET A 27 -5.99 4.42 10.30
N ALA A 28 -5.82 3.40 9.46
CA ALA A 28 -4.55 2.71 9.28
C ALA A 28 -3.51 3.63 8.64
N ILE A 29 -3.85 4.36 7.58
CA ILE A 29 -2.99 5.37 6.93
C ILE A 29 -2.63 6.47 7.92
N GLY A 30 -3.62 7.06 8.60
CA GLY A 30 -3.39 8.11 9.60
C GLY A 30 -2.43 7.65 10.69
N THR A 31 -2.58 6.42 11.17
CA THR A 31 -1.72 5.84 12.20
C THR A 31 -0.30 5.55 11.68
N CYS A 32 -0.16 5.06 10.44
CA CYS A 32 1.14 4.94 9.79
C CYS A 32 1.86 6.29 9.67
N ASN A 33 1.13 7.34 9.24
CA ASN A 33 1.69 8.69 9.13
C ASN A 33 2.16 9.21 10.48
N MET A 34 1.36 9.05 11.54
CA MET A 34 1.79 9.41 12.91
C MET A 34 3.06 8.66 13.34
N ALA A 35 3.17 7.36 13.03
CA ALA A 35 4.36 6.59 13.35
C ALA A 35 5.60 7.12 12.63
N LEU A 36 5.45 7.51 11.36
CA LEU A 36 6.52 8.05 10.52
C LEU A 36 6.89 9.49 10.86
N ASP A 37 5.92 10.29 11.31
CA ASP A 37 6.16 11.64 11.82
C ASP A 37 6.96 11.58 13.14
N SER A 38 6.70 10.57 13.98
CA SER A 38 7.43 10.34 15.23
C SER A 38 8.81 9.71 15.01
N LEU A 39 8.94 8.75 14.09
CA LEU A 39 10.20 8.09 13.76
C LEU A 39 10.27 7.78 12.27
N ARG A 40 10.94 8.67 11.52
CA ARG A 40 11.02 8.58 10.06
C ARG A 40 12.09 7.63 9.55
N ASP A 41 13.11 7.31 10.35
CA ASP A 41 14.22 6.47 9.91
C ASP A 41 13.73 5.07 9.48
N PRO A 42 13.87 4.68 8.20
CA PRO A 42 13.45 3.37 7.72
C PRO A 42 14.18 2.20 8.41
N GLU A 43 15.44 2.36 8.84
CA GLU A 43 16.16 1.30 9.54
C GLU A 43 15.47 0.93 10.86
N LEU A 44 14.92 1.94 11.53
CA LEU A 44 14.26 1.79 12.83
C LEU A 44 12.74 1.61 12.73
N ASN A 45 12.12 1.98 11.60
CA ASN A 45 10.66 2.01 11.45
C ASN A 45 10.13 1.49 10.10
N TRP A 46 10.84 0.58 9.45
CA TRP A 46 10.41 -0.06 8.19
C TRP A 46 8.98 -0.63 8.21
N GLN A 47 8.48 -1.02 9.39
CA GLN A 47 7.13 -1.60 9.55
C GLN A 47 6.01 -0.62 9.20
N ALA A 48 6.19 0.68 9.50
CA ALA A 48 5.23 1.71 9.16
C ALA A 48 5.11 1.84 7.64
N TYR A 49 6.25 1.91 6.95
CA TYR A 49 6.38 1.92 5.49
C TYR A 49 5.75 0.69 4.86
N CYS A 50 6.10 -0.52 5.28
CA CYS A 50 5.51 -1.76 4.75
C CYS A 50 3.99 -1.80 4.93
N THR A 51 3.49 -1.34 6.08
CA THR A 51 2.04 -1.35 6.36
C THR A 51 1.32 -0.33 5.47
N ARG A 52 1.87 0.87 5.31
CA ARG A 52 1.31 1.92 4.45
C ARG A 52 1.34 1.52 2.97
N ALA A 53 2.42 0.90 2.51
CA ALA A 53 2.51 0.34 1.16
C ALA A 53 1.40 -0.70 0.89
N LYS A 54 1.16 -1.62 1.84
CA LYS A 54 0.10 -2.63 1.72
C LYS A 54 -1.30 -2.04 1.70
N ILE A 55 -1.53 -0.98 2.46
CA ILE A 55 -2.82 -0.27 2.44
C ILE A 55 -3.05 0.35 1.06
N HIS A 56 -2.06 1.05 0.51
CA HIS A 56 -2.16 1.65 -0.81
C HIS A 56 -2.35 0.60 -1.92
N LEU A 57 -1.57 -0.48 -1.90
CA LEU A 57 -1.74 -1.57 -2.86
C LEU A 57 -3.15 -2.18 -2.80
N ARG A 58 -3.68 -2.39 -1.58
CA ARG A 58 -5.05 -2.90 -1.40
C ARG A 58 -6.11 -1.93 -1.90
N ALA A 59 -5.91 -0.63 -1.73
CA ALA A 59 -6.81 0.40 -2.26
C ALA A 59 -6.83 0.38 -3.80
N TYR A 60 -5.66 0.31 -4.44
CA TYR A 60 -5.58 0.15 -5.90
C TYR A 60 -6.31 -1.11 -6.39
N LEU A 61 -6.07 -2.26 -5.75
CA LEU A 61 -6.70 -3.52 -6.11
C LEU A 61 -8.22 -3.48 -5.98
N HIS A 62 -8.72 -2.82 -4.94
CA HIS A 62 -10.16 -2.62 -4.74
C HIS A 62 -10.77 -1.77 -5.87
N ASP A 63 -10.12 -0.68 -6.24
CA ASP A 63 -10.60 0.16 -7.35
C ASP A 63 -10.55 -0.59 -8.69
N LEU A 64 -9.50 -1.40 -8.90
CA LEU A 64 -9.37 -2.26 -10.07
C LEU A 64 -10.49 -3.31 -10.14
N GLU A 65 -10.81 -3.96 -9.03
CA GLU A 65 -11.92 -4.92 -8.97
C GLU A 65 -13.25 -4.25 -9.27
N ARG A 66 -13.48 -3.05 -8.73
CA ARG A 66 -14.67 -2.24 -9.02
C ARG A 66 -14.76 -1.85 -10.49
N ALA A 67 -13.65 -1.37 -11.08
CA ALA A 67 -13.57 -1.03 -12.49
C ALA A 67 -13.89 -2.25 -13.38
N LYS A 68 -13.36 -3.42 -13.04
CA LYS A 68 -13.63 -4.70 -13.74
C LYS A 68 -15.10 -5.10 -13.68
N MET A 69 -15.81 -4.76 -12.61
CA MET A 69 -17.26 -4.99 -12.49
C MET A 69 -18.11 -3.90 -13.18
N GLY A 70 -17.49 -2.90 -13.81
CA GLY A 70 -18.20 -1.73 -14.33
C GLY A 70 -18.74 -0.80 -13.24
N LEU A 71 -18.26 -0.95 -12.00
CA LEU A 71 -18.72 -0.23 -10.81
C LEU A 71 -17.70 0.84 -10.35
N GLY A 72 -17.19 1.65 -11.26
CA GLY A 72 -16.22 2.69 -10.93
C GLY A 72 -15.53 3.27 -12.15
N GLY A 73 -14.66 4.25 -11.90
CA GLY A 73 -13.73 4.77 -12.90
C GLY A 73 -12.44 3.96 -12.94
N MET A 74 -11.44 4.51 -13.63
CA MET A 74 -10.08 3.99 -13.62
C MET A 74 -9.50 3.95 -12.20
N PRO A 75 -8.74 2.91 -11.82
CA PRO A 75 -8.07 2.84 -10.53
C PRO A 75 -7.07 3.99 -10.33
N ASP A 76 -6.99 4.53 -9.11
CA ASP A 76 -6.06 5.62 -8.80
C ASP A 76 -4.60 5.11 -8.77
N ARG A 77 -3.81 5.54 -9.76
CA ARG A 77 -2.38 5.16 -9.87
C ARG A 77 -1.50 5.81 -8.80
N ASP A 78 -1.99 6.83 -8.09
CA ASP A 78 -1.26 7.42 -6.96
C ASP A 78 -1.04 6.39 -5.84
N HIS A 79 -1.98 5.46 -5.65
CA HIS A 79 -1.81 4.35 -4.71
C HIS A 79 -0.56 3.50 -5.02
N LEU A 80 -0.35 3.13 -6.28
CA LEU A 80 0.86 2.38 -6.66
C LEU A 80 2.13 3.20 -6.48
N SER A 81 2.08 4.49 -6.83
CA SER A 81 3.21 5.42 -6.70
C SER A 81 3.65 5.57 -5.23
N ARG A 82 2.70 5.69 -4.30
CA ARG A 82 2.97 5.75 -2.86
C ARG A 82 3.48 4.42 -2.31
N ALA A 83 2.88 3.30 -2.72
CA ALA A 83 3.36 1.97 -2.31
C ALA A 83 4.81 1.72 -2.77
N LYS A 84 5.12 2.10 -4.01
CA LYS A 84 6.48 2.05 -4.56
C LYS A 84 7.46 2.86 -3.70
N ALA A 85 7.13 4.13 -3.42
CA ALA A 85 8.01 5.01 -2.66
C ALA A 85 8.32 4.44 -1.26
N ASP A 86 7.31 3.91 -0.57
CA ASP A 86 7.51 3.30 0.74
C ASP A 86 8.40 2.05 0.67
N LEU A 87 8.18 1.18 -0.32
CA LEU A 87 8.95 -0.06 -0.47
C LEU A 87 10.39 0.18 -0.92
N GLU A 88 10.65 1.23 -1.72
CA GLU A 88 12.00 1.63 -2.12
C GLU A 88 12.83 2.12 -0.93
N GLU A 89 12.21 2.74 0.08
CA GLU A 89 12.89 3.08 1.33
C GLU A 89 13.19 1.82 2.15
N VAL A 90 12.23 0.87 2.23
CA VAL A 90 12.40 -0.36 3.00
C VAL A 90 13.45 -1.29 2.41
N VAL A 91 13.48 -1.49 1.08
CA VAL A 91 14.36 -2.49 0.46
C VAL A 91 15.85 -2.18 0.66
N LYS A 92 16.19 -0.89 0.82
CA LYS A 92 17.56 -0.44 1.10
C LYS A 92 18.07 -0.90 2.47
N VAL A 93 17.18 -1.00 3.46
CA VAL A 93 17.50 -1.23 4.87
C VAL A 93 17.09 -2.60 5.38
N CYS A 94 16.04 -3.18 4.81
CA CYS A 94 15.49 -4.49 5.17
C CYS A 94 15.14 -5.28 3.89
N PRO A 95 16.16 -5.72 3.13
CA PRO A 95 15.94 -6.56 1.97
C PRO A 95 15.40 -7.92 2.43
N SER A 96 14.13 -8.18 2.15
CA SER A 96 13.45 -9.42 2.51
C SER A 96 12.65 -9.95 1.33
N LEU A 97 12.42 -11.27 1.30
CA LEU A 97 11.57 -11.89 0.28
C LEU A 97 10.20 -11.20 0.19
N ASN A 98 9.60 -10.89 1.34
CA ASN A 98 8.31 -10.19 1.40
C ASN A 98 8.39 -8.80 0.75
N THR A 99 9.45 -8.03 1.05
CA THR A 99 9.64 -6.69 0.45
C THR A 99 9.76 -6.80 -1.08
N TYR A 100 10.53 -7.78 -1.59
CA TYR A 100 10.66 -7.98 -3.04
C TYR A 100 9.38 -8.46 -3.71
N LEU A 101 8.58 -9.31 -3.05
CA LEU A 101 7.27 -9.72 -3.55
C LEU A 101 6.29 -8.54 -3.61
N ASP A 102 6.23 -7.71 -2.55
CA ASP A 102 5.40 -6.50 -2.52
C ASP A 102 5.83 -5.52 -3.63
N ILE A 103 7.14 -5.33 -3.85
CA ILE A 103 7.70 -4.51 -4.94
C ILE A 103 7.31 -5.06 -6.31
N GLY A 104 7.48 -6.37 -6.53
CA GLY A 104 7.13 -7.03 -7.78
C GLY A 104 5.64 -6.86 -8.11
N GLN A 105 4.77 -6.98 -7.11
CA GLN A 105 3.34 -6.76 -7.30
C GLN A 105 3.00 -5.31 -7.66
N VAL A 106 3.65 -4.33 -7.03
CA VAL A 106 3.50 -2.91 -7.38
C VAL A 106 3.95 -2.66 -8.82
N TYR A 107 5.14 -3.14 -9.20
CA TYR A 107 5.64 -2.97 -10.57
C TYR A 107 4.79 -3.69 -11.61
N TYR A 108 4.25 -4.88 -11.30
CA TYR A 108 3.30 -5.56 -12.18
C TYR A 108 2.10 -4.66 -12.48
N TYR A 109 1.43 -4.12 -11.45
CA TYR A 109 0.29 -3.24 -11.68
C TYR A 109 0.65 -1.85 -12.22
N MET A 110 1.89 -1.38 -12.07
CA MET A 110 2.36 -0.13 -12.68
C MET A 110 2.72 -0.28 -14.16
N GLY A 111 3.34 -1.40 -14.54
CA GLY A 111 3.79 -1.67 -15.90
C GLY A 111 2.69 -2.22 -16.81
N VAL A 112 1.69 -2.87 -16.23
CA VAL A 112 0.49 -3.30 -16.94
C VAL A 112 -0.50 -2.12 -16.93
N ASP A 113 -1.07 -1.76 -18.08
CA ASP A 113 -2.40 -1.18 -18.08
C ASP A 113 -3.33 -2.31 -17.60
N ALA A 114 -3.46 -2.52 -16.29
CA ALA A 114 -4.26 -3.62 -15.72
C ALA A 114 -5.75 -3.56 -16.14
N VAL A 115 -6.12 -2.49 -16.83
CA VAL A 115 -7.37 -2.26 -17.53
C VAL A 115 -7.39 -2.85 -18.95
N GLN A 116 -6.26 -2.92 -19.65
CA GLN A 116 -6.15 -3.52 -21.00
C GLN A 116 -6.00 -5.04 -21.02
N GLU A 117 -5.73 -5.71 -19.89
CA GLU A 117 -5.84 -7.19 -19.83
C GLU A 117 -7.27 -7.72 -20.07
N LEU A 118 -8.27 -6.83 -20.26
CA LEU A 118 -9.69 -7.17 -20.47
C LEU A 118 -10.41 -6.36 -21.56
N LEU A 119 -9.73 -5.54 -22.38
CA LEU A 119 -10.33 -5.21 -23.67
C LEU A 119 -10.31 -6.51 -24.46
N ALA A 120 -11.46 -7.19 -24.55
CA ALA A 120 -11.65 -8.28 -25.48
C ALA A 120 -11.12 -7.81 -26.83
N VAL A 121 -9.97 -8.34 -27.24
CA VAL A 121 -9.53 -8.20 -28.62
C VAL A 121 -10.62 -8.93 -29.39
N ASP A 122 -11.35 -8.22 -30.21
CA ASP A 122 -12.29 -8.86 -31.12
C ASP A 122 -11.46 -9.80 -32.00
N GLU A 123 -11.52 -11.11 -31.73
CA GLU A 123 -10.78 -12.14 -32.47
C GLU A 123 -11.30 -12.28 -33.92
N ALA A 124 -12.26 -11.44 -34.33
CA ALA A 124 -12.90 -11.44 -35.65
C ALA A 124 -12.47 -10.27 -36.58
N ALA A 125 -11.36 -9.58 -36.31
CA ALA A 125 -10.81 -8.54 -37.19
C ALA A 125 -9.71 -9.04 -38.14
#